data_AF-A0A1Y4CDI9-F1
#
_entry.id   AF-A0A1Y4CDI9-F1
#
_cell.length_a   1.000
_cell.length_b   1.000
_cell.length_c   1.000
_cell.angle_alpha   90.00
_cell.angle_beta   90.00
_cell.angle_gamma   90.00
#
_symmetry.space_group_name_H-M   'P 1'
#
loop_
_entity.id
_entity.type
_entity.pdbx_description
1 polymer ?
#
loop_
_entity_poly.entity_id
_entity_poly.type
_entity_poly.pdbx_seq_one_letter_code
_entity_poly.pdbx_strand_id
1 'polypeptide(L)' 'MIRKTIVLCCLLTLGLSAMALAYVGNSHSMKFHSEGCRAEQKIRADHRVYLETREEAINAGYTPCGICKP' A
#
# COMPACT_ATOMS: atom_id res chain seq x y z
N MET A 1 5.86 42.19 16.70
CA MET A 1 6.55 40.92 17.02
C MET A 1 5.71 39.69 16.65
N ILE A 2 5.04 39.70 15.48
CA ILE A 2 4.06 38.68 15.04
C ILE A 2 4.66 37.67 14.03
N ARG A 3 5.90 37.93 13.58
CA ARG A 3 6.53 37.25 12.44
C ARG A 3 7.35 36.00 12.80
N LYS A 4 7.57 35.73 14.10
CA LYS A 4 8.29 34.54 14.58
C LYS A 4 7.37 33.37 14.95
N THR A 5 6.09 33.63 15.23
CA THR A 5 5.14 32.63 15.71
C THR A 5 4.46 31.84 14.58
N ILE A 6 4.29 32.43 13.40
CA ILE A 6 3.65 31.78 12.24
C ILE A 6 4.58 30.74 11.59
N VAL A 7 5.90 31.00 11.58
CA VAL A 7 6.90 30.10 10.98
C VAL A 7 7.11 28.84 11.82
N LEU A 8 6.94 28.93 13.14
CA LEU A 8 7.11 27.79 14.05
C LEU A 8 5.93 26.80 14.01
N CYS A 9 4.75 27.25 13.58
CA CYS A 9 3.55 26.40 13.51
C CYS A 9 3.44 25.61 12.19
N CYS A 10 4.07 26.10 11.10
CA CYS A 10 4.06 25.41 9.80
C CYS A 10 5.04 24.23 9.69
N LEU A 11 5.94 24.06 10.65
CA LEU A 11 6.93 22.96 10.63
C LEU A 11 6.48 21.71 11.39
N LEU A 12 5.34 21.74 12.09
CA LEU A 12 4.87 20.60 12.88
C LEU A 12 3.89 19.67 12.14
N THR A 13 3.51 19.97 10.89
CA THR A 13 2.53 19.16 10.13
C THR A 13 3.13 18.23 9.08
N LEU A 14 4.46 18.20 8.90
CA LEU A 14 5.13 17.34 7.89
C LEU A 14 5.16 15.84 8.26
N GLY A 15 4.57 15.44 9.39
CA GLY A 15 4.73 14.09 9.95
C GLY A 15 3.55 13.14 9.75
N LEU A 16 2.61 13.39 8.84
CA LEU A 16 1.53 12.41 8.58
C LEU A 16 2.06 11.32 7.65
N SER A 17 2.86 10.40 8.20
CA SER A 17 3.23 9.15 7.56
C SER A 17 1.94 8.42 7.19
N ALA A 18 1.56 8.46 5.91
CA ALA A 18 0.52 7.60 5.37
C ALA A 18 0.97 6.16 5.63
N MET A 19 0.30 5.47 6.55
CA MET A 19 0.42 4.02 6.65
C MET A 19 -0.17 3.42 5.39
N ALA A 20 0.63 3.37 4.32
CA ALA A 20 0.27 2.65 3.12
C ALA A 20 0.18 1.16 3.52
N LEU A 21 -1.05 0.66 3.60
CA LEU A 21 -1.31 -0.78 3.64
C LEU A 21 -0.76 -1.35 2.34
N ALA A 22 0.43 -1.96 2.41
CA ALA A 22 1.03 -2.60 1.26
C ALA A 22 0.17 -3.80 0.82
N TYR A 23 -0.01 -3.93 -0.49
CA TYR A 23 -0.66 -5.08 -1.09
C TYR A 23 0.38 -6.14 -1.45
N VAL A 24 -0.04 -7.40 -1.43
CA VAL A 24 0.79 -8.53 -1.89
C VAL A 24 0.22 -9.08 -3.19
N GLY A 25 1.00 -8.97 -4.26
CA GLY A 25 0.77 -9.56 -5.56
C GLY A 25 1.32 -10.99 -5.68
N ASN A 26 0.64 -11.82 -6.46
CA ASN A 26 1.13 -13.10 -6.95
C ASN A 26 1.49 -12.95 -8.44
N SER A 27 2.78 -12.97 -8.78
CA SER A 27 3.27 -12.77 -10.16
C SER A 27 2.89 -13.89 -11.13
N HIS A 28 2.49 -15.06 -10.64
CA HIS A 28 2.00 -16.15 -11.48
C HIS A 28 0.53 -15.97 -11.86
N SER A 29 -0.33 -15.64 -10.89
CA SER A 29 -1.78 -15.50 -11.12
C SER A 29 -2.24 -14.08 -11.46
N MET A 30 -1.36 -13.10 -11.33
CA MET A 30 -1.64 -11.67 -11.45
C MET A 30 -2.78 -11.21 -10.54
N LYS A 31 -2.91 -11.80 -9.35
CA LYS A 31 -3.86 -11.35 -8.32
C LYS A 31 -3.14 -10.65 -7.18
N PHE A 32 -3.73 -9.59 -6.64
CA PHE A 32 -3.21 -8.90 -5.46
C PHE A 32 -4.18 -8.95 -4.28
N HIS A 33 -3.63 -8.82 -3.08
CA HIS A 33 -4.29 -9.11 -1.82
C HIS A 33 -3.90 -8.09 -0.74
N SER A 34 -4.82 -7.75 0.15
CA SER A 34 -4.47 -7.15 1.45
C SER A 34 -3.77 -8.18 2.34
N GLU A 35 -2.94 -7.69 3.26
CA GLU A 35 -2.30 -8.50 4.31
C GLU A 35 -3.32 -9.33 5.10
N GLY A 36 -2.98 -10.58 5.41
CA GLY A 36 -3.83 -11.47 6.20
C GLY A 36 -4.89 -12.21 5.39
N CYS A 37 -5.00 -11.95 4.09
CA CYS A 37 -5.87 -12.74 3.23
C CYS A 37 -5.42 -14.21 3.21
N ARG A 38 -6.35 -15.15 3.39
CA ARG A 38 -6.04 -16.60 3.34
C ARG A 38 -5.39 -17.06 2.01
N ALA A 39 -5.60 -16.31 0.93
CA ALA A 39 -4.99 -16.60 -0.37
C ALA A 39 -3.58 -16.00 -0.48
N GLU A 40 -3.31 -14.88 0.19
CA GLU A 40 -2.00 -14.24 0.26
C GLU A 40 -0.98 -15.11 1.02
N GLN A 41 -1.43 -15.78 2.09
CA GLN A 41 -0.61 -16.74 2.84
C GLN A 41 -0.18 -17.97 2.01
N LYS A 42 -0.86 -18.24 0.89
CA LYS A 42 -0.56 -19.37 -0.01
C LYS A 42 0.30 -18.98 -1.20
N ILE A 43 0.64 -17.69 -1.33
CA ILE A 43 1.54 -17.22 -2.38
C ILE A 43 2.94 -17.78 -2.08
N ARG A 44 3.49 -18.54 -3.03
CA ARG A 44 4.87 -19.01 -2.95
C ARG A 44 5.83 -17.83 -2.88
N ALA A 45 6.90 -17.97 -2.11
CA ALA A 45 7.87 -16.90 -1.88
C ALA A 45 8.45 -16.32 -3.19
N ASP A 46 8.70 -17.17 -4.19
CA ASP A 46 9.23 -16.79 -5.50
C ASP A 46 8.22 -16.09 -6.42
N HIS A 47 6.93 -16.13 -6.09
CA HIS A 47 5.88 -15.41 -6.80
C HIS A 47 5.31 -14.22 -6.01
N ARG A 48 5.86 -13.93 -4.82
CA ARG A 48 5.40 -12.85 -3.95
C ARG A 48 5.99 -11.51 -4.41
N VAL A 49 5.11 -10.55 -4.68
CA VAL A 49 5.46 -9.18 -5.04
C VAL A 49 4.79 -8.22 -4.06
N TYR A 50 5.51 -7.24 -3.55
CA TYR A 50 4.93 -6.19 -2.70
C TYR A 50 4.59 -4.97 -3.57
N LEU A 51 3.40 -4.42 -3.37
CA LEU A 51 2.82 -3.33 -4.16
C LEU A 51 2.39 -2.22 -3.20
N GLU A 52 2.71 -0.97 -3.49
CA GLU A 52 2.48 0.12 -2.53
C GLU A 52 1.03 0.60 -2.54
N THR A 53 0.43 0.67 -3.72
CA THR A 53 -0.93 1.20 -3.90
C THR A 53 -1.80 0.29 -4.76
N ARG A 54 -3.11 0.45 -4.62
CA ARG A 54 -4.11 -0.29 -5.39
C ARG A 54 -4.03 0.09 -6.86
N GLU A 55 -3.88 1.38 -7.14
CA GLU A 55 -3.76 1.94 -8.48
C GLU A 55 -2.50 1.43 -9.16
N GLU A 56 -1.36 1.38 -8.47
CA GLU A 56 -0.13 0.79 -9.00
C GLU A 56 -0.32 -0.69 -9.35
N ALA A 57 -0.94 -1.48 -8.46
CA ALA A 57 -1.23 -2.89 -8.70
C ALA A 57 -2.07 -3.08 -9.99
N ILE A 58 -3.13 -2.28 -10.15
CA ILE A 58 -4.01 -2.33 -11.31
C ILE A 58 -3.27 -1.89 -12.57
N ASN A 59 -2.50 -0.81 -12.52
CA ASN A 59 -1.71 -0.31 -13.65
C ASN A 59 -0.62 -1.31 -14.07
N ALA A 60 -0.08 -2.08 -13.13
CA ALA A 60 0.85 -3.19 -13.37
C ALA A 60 0.15 -4.48 -13.89
N GLY A 61 -1.17 -4.46 -14.06
CA GLY A 61 -1.95 -5.57 -14.63
C GLY A 61 -2.48 -6.58 -13.63
N TYR A 62 -2.41 -6.29 -12.32
CA TYR A 62 -2.97 -7.18 -11.30
C TYR A 62 -4.49 -6.97 -11.14
N THR A 63 -5.19 -8.07 -10.83
CA THR A 63 -6.62 -8.09 -10.52
C THR A 63 -6.83 -8.21 -8.99
N PRO A 64 -7.77 -7.46 -8.39
CA PRO A 64 -8.04 -7.56 -6.96
C PRO A 64 -8.59 -8.94 -6.58
N CYS A 65 -8.16 -9.45 -5.45
CA CYS A 65 -8.69 -10.70 -4.93
C CYS A 65 -10.17 -10.56 -4.54
N GLY A 66 -11.03 -11.45 -5.06
CA GLY A 66 -12.46 -11.47 -4.68
C GLY A 66 -12.76 -11.84 -3.22
N ILE A 67 -11.78 -12.35 -2.47
CA ILE A 67 -11.93 -12.73 -1.05
C ILE A 67 -11.74 -11.51 -0.14
N CYS A 68 -10.57 -10.88 -0.18
CA CYS A 68 -10.27 -9.71 0.65
C CYS A 68 -10.73 -8.38 0.03
N LYS A 69 -11.07 -8.38 -1.28
CA LYS A 69 -11.57 -7.21 -2.03
C LYS A 69 -10.75 -5.93 -1.78
N PRO A 70 -9.43 -5.99 -2.05
CA PRO A 70 -8.51 -4.88 -1.83
C PRO A 70 -8.76 -3.65 -2.70
#